data_AF-K7ELK0-F1
#
_entry.id   AF-K7ELK0-F1
#
_cell.length_a   1.000
_cell.length_b   1.000
_cell.length_c   1.000
_cell.angle_alpha   90.00
_cell.angle_beta   90.00
_cell.angle_gamma   90.00
#
_symmetry.space_group_name_H-M   'P 1'
#
loop_
_entity.id
_entity.type
_entity.pdbx_description
1 polymer ?
#
loop_
_entity_poly.entity_id
_entity_poly.type
_entity_poly.pdbx_seq_one_letter_code
_entity_poly.pdbx_strand_id
1 'polypeptide(L)'
;MYPELQIARVEQATQAIPMERWCGGSRSGSCAHPHHQVVPFRCLPGEFVSEALLVPEGCRFLHQERMDQCESSTRRHQEAQEACSSQGLILHGSGMLLPCGSDRFRGVEYVCCPPPGTPDPSGTAVGDPSTRSWPPGSRVEGAEDEEEEESFPQPVDDYFVEPPQAEEEEETV
;
A
#
# COMPACT_ATOMS: atom_id res chain seq x y z
N MET A 1 18.98 -15.88 10.02
CA MET A 1 19.41 -14.62 10.67
C MET A 1 18.40 -14.21 11.75
N TYR A 2 17.10 -14.07 11.45
CA TYR A 2 16.09 -13.81 12.49
C TYR A 2 14.79 -14.58 12.24
N PRO A 3 14.72 -15.89 12.57
CA PRO A 3 13.53 -16.71 12.29
C PRO A 3 12.33 -16.35 13.18
N GLU A 4 12.57 -15.83 14.39
CA GLU A 4 11.52 -15.53 15.38
C GLU A 4 10.99 -14.08 15.29
N LEU A 5 11.53 -13.25 14.40
CA LEU A 5 11.11 -11.86 14.22
C LEU A 5 10.33 -11.70 12.93
N GLN A 6 9.14 -11.09 13.00
CA GLN A 6 8.39 -10.66 11.83
C GLN A 6 8.98 -9.36 11.29
N ILE A 7 10.03 -9.48 10.47
CA ILE A 7 10.65 -8.34 9.81
C ILE A 7 9.72 -7.84 8.70
N ALA A 8 9.11 -6.67 8.90
CA ALA A 8 8.19 -6.08 7.95
C ALA A 8 8.87 -5.15 6.94
N ARG A 9 9.93 -4.45 7.36
CA ARG A 9 10.65 -3.48 6.52
C ARG A 9 12.14 -3.48 6.79
N VAL A 10 12.91 -3.02 5.81
CA VAL A 10 14.35 -2.80 5.93
C VAL A 10 14.69 -1.34 5.65
N GLU A 11 15.53 -0.76 6.47
CA GLU A 11 16.00 0.62 6.30
C GLU A 11 17.53 0.64 6.23
N GLN A 12 18.09 1.38 5.27
CA GLN A 12 19.54 1.56 5.22
C GLN A 12 20.00 2.38 6.44
N ALA A 13 21.07 1.95 7.10
CA ALA A 13 21.66 2.70 8.20
C ALA A 13 22.27 4.01 7.70
N THR A 14 22.23 5.04 8.53
CA THR A 14 22.78 6.36 8.20
C THR A 14 24.31 6.43 8.27
N GLN A 15 24.95 5.45 8.88
CA GLN A 15 26.40 5.42 9.08
C GLN A 15 26.99 4.10 8.58
N ALA A 16 28.15 4.20 7.92
CA ALA A 16 28.96 3.04 7.59
C ALA A 16 29.66 2.52 8.85
N ILE A 17 29.70 1.21 9.00
CA ILE A 17 30.40 0.54 10.10
C ILE A 17 31.54 -0.32 9.53
N PRO A 18 32.66 -0.46 10.27
CA PRO A 18 33.71 -1.38 9.90
C PRO A 18 33.26 -2.83 10.09
N MET A 19 33.49 -3.68 9.08
CA MET A 19 33.29 -5.13 9.15
C MET A 19 34.64 -5.83 9.15
N GLU A 20 35.00 -6.38 10.30
CA GLU A 20 36.38 -6.83 10.60
C GLU A 20 36.69 -8.24 10.09
N ARG A 21 35.67 -9.10 9.92
CA ARG A 21 35.82 -10.51 9.56
C ARG A 21 34.86 -10.95 8.46
N TRP A 22 35.07 -10.46 7.24
CA TRP A 22 34.27 -10.85 6.08
C TRP A 22 34.65 -12.25 5.59
N CYS A 23 33.68 -13.14 5.44
CA CYS A 23 33.91 -14.54 5.05
C CYS A 23 33.86 -14.80 3.54
N GLY A 24 33.44 -13.83 2.71
CA GLY A 24 33.65 -13.81 1.25
C GLY A 24 33.35 -15.09 0.44
N GLY A 25 32.47 -15.98 0.91
CA GLY A 25 32.23 -17.29 0.28
C GLY A 25 33.41 -18.27 0.31
N SER A 26 34.46 -17.98 1.09
CA SER A 26 35.65 -18.82 1.18
C SER A 26 35.34 -20.13 1.91
N ARG A 27 35.63 -21.25 1.24
CA ARG A 27 35.49 -22.61 1.78
C ARG A 27 36.57 -22.96 2.82
N SER A 28 37.57 -22.10 3.01
CA SER A 28 38.75 -22.38 3.85
C SER A 28 38.57 -21.98 5.31
N GLY A 29 37.40 -21.48 5.73
CA GLY A 29 37.11 -21.13 7.12
C GLY A 29 37.86 -19.91 7.65
N SER A 30 38.72 -19.29 6.85
CA SER A 30 39.45 -18.08 7.21
C SER A 30 38.71 -16.83 6.73
N CYS A 31 38.05 -16.12 7.65
CA CYS A 31 37.34 -14.86 7.40
C CYS A 31 38.24 -13.65 7.71
N ALA A 32 39.42 -13.58 7.09
CA ALA A 32 40.51 -12.67 7.47
C ALA A 32 40.80 -11.59 6.41
N HIS A 33 39.75 -11.01 5.80
CA HIS A 33 39.91 -9.86 4.92
C HIS A 33 39.88 -8.57 5.74
N PRO A 34 40.90 -7.70 5.65
CA PRO A 34 40.94 -6.48 6.43
C PRO A 34 39.81 -5.50 6.02
N HIS A 35 39.14 -4.98 7.05
CA HIS A 35 38.32 -3.76 7.11
C HIS A 35 37.55 -3.35 5.85
N HIS A 36 36.39 -3.98 5.63
CA HIS A 36 35.39 -3.44 4.70
C HIS A 36 34.46 -2.50 5.45
N GLN A 37 34.35 -1.24 5.03
CA GLN A 37 33.27 -0.39 5.50
C GLN A 37 31.99 -0.76 4.76
N VAL A 38 30.92 -1.03 5.51
CA VAL A 38 29.62 -1.39 4.96
C VAL A 38 28.55 -0.50 5.56
N VAL A 39 27.54 -0.18 4.76
CA VAL A 39 26.32 0.47 5.25
C VAL A 39 25.27 -0.63 5.48
N PRO A 40 25.02 -1.06 6.72
CA PRO A 40 24.10 -2.16 6.99
C PRO A 40 22.64 -1.74 6.76
N PHE A 41 21.77 -2.72 6.58
CA PHE A 41 20.33 -2.54 6.65
C PHE A 41 19.83 -2.94 8.04
N ARG A 42 18.95 -2.12 8.61
CA ARG A 42 18.21 -2.41 9.84
C ARG A 42 16.94 -3.17 9.47
N CYS A 43 16.81 -4.39 10.00
CA CYS A 43 15.57 -5.15 9.92
C CYS A 43 14.62 -4.65 10.99
N LEU A 44 13.51 -4.05 10.60
CA LEU A 44 12.54 -3.48 11.53
C LEU A 44 11.36 -4.45 11.67
N PRO A 45 11.08 -4.92 12.90
CA PRO A 45 9.85 -5.63 13.20
C PRO A 45 8.66 -4.72 12.97
N GLY A 46 7.55 -5.29 12.52
CA GLY A 46 6.32 -4.52 12.38
C GLY A 46 5.19 -5.36 11.85
N GLU A 47 4.00 -4.77 11.88
CA GLU A 47 2.89 -5.27 11.10
C GLU A 47 3.18 -5.07 9.63
N PHE A 48 2.75 -6.03 8.82
CA PHE A 48 2.86 -5.92 7.39
C PHE A 48 1.91 -4.84 6.88
N VAL A 49 2.46 -3.92 6.10
CA VAL A 49 1.71 -2.91 5.36
C VAL A 49 1.99 -3.16 3.88
N SER A 50 0.95 -3.28 3.07
CA SER A 50 1.14 -3.50 1.64
C SER A 50 1.65 -2.24 0.95
N GLU A 51 2.36 -2.42 -0.16
CA GLU A 51 2.86 -1.30 -0.94
C GLU A 51 1.70 -0.63 -1.68
N ALA A 52 1.69 0.71 -1.70
CA ALA A 52 0.66 1.45 -2.41
C ALA A 52 0.80 1.28 -3.93
N LEU A 53 -0.22 0.71 -4.58
CA LEU A 53 -0.29 0.61 -6.04
C LEU A 53 -0.84 1.90 -6.64
N LEU A 54 -0.14 2.42 -7.67
CA LEU A 54 -0.66 3.51 -8.48
C LEU A 54 -1.75 2.99 -9.43
N VAL A 55 -2.85 3.75 -9.53
CA VAL A 55 -3.97 3.42 -10.40
C VAL A 55 -4.08 4.49 -11.50
N PRO A 56 -3.60 4.22 -12.72
CA PRO A 56 -3.75 5.15 -13.83
C PRO A 56 -5.21 5.35 -14.24
N GLU A 57 -5.48 6.40 -15.01
CA GLU A 57 -6.80 6.63 -15.60
C GLU A 57 -7.26 5.45 -16.47
N GLY A 58 -8.56 5.14 -16.42
CA GLY A 58 -9.16 4.00 -17.13
C GLY A 58 -8.83 2.62 -16.54
N CYS A 59 -7.92 2.54 -15.56
CA CYS A 59 -7.60 1.31 -14.86
C CYS A 59 -8.48 1.11 -13.62
N ARG A 60 -8.51 -0.13 -13.12
CA ARG A 60 -9.31 -0.52 -11.95
C ARG A 60 -8.42 -1.19 -10.93
N PHE A 61 -8.54 -0.77 -9.67
CA PHE A 61 -7.92 -1.43 -8.53
C PHE A 61 -8.86 -2.49 -7.96
N LEU A 62 -8.33 -3.69 -7.71
CA LEU A 62 -9.05 -4.83 -7.16
C LEU A 62 -8.18 -5.53 -6.12
N HIS A 63 -8.78 -6.36 -5.27
CA HIS A 63 -8.07 -7.27 -4.40
C HIS A 63 -8.82 -8.59 -4.25
N GLN A 64 -8.09 -9.65 -3.91
CA GLN A 64 -8.64 -10.96 -3.62
C GLN A 64 -7.92 -11.61 -2.43
N GLU A 65 -8.71 -12.07 -1.45
CA GLU A 65 -8.22 -12.70 -0.22
C GLU A 65 -8.80 -14.11 -0.06
N ARG A 66 -7.95 -15.04 0.41
CA ARG A 66 -8.29 -16.45 0.65
C ARG A 66 -7.63 -16.88 1.95
N MET A 67 -8.38 -16.79 3.04
CA MET A 67 -7.85 -17.05 4.39
C MET A 67 -7.45 -18.50 4.61
N ASP A 68 -8.00 -19.43 3.83
CA ASP A 68 -7.70 -20.87 3.84
C ASP A 68 -6.44 -21.23 3.04
N GLN A 69 -5.98 -20.35 2.15
CA GLN A 69 -4.86 -20.60 1.24
C GLN A 69 -3.67 -19.67 1.54
N CYS A 70 -2.57 -20.26 1.97
CA CYS A 70 -1.30 -19.56 2.08
C CYS A 70 -0.45 -19.95 0.86
N GLU A 71 -0.13 -18.99 -0.01
CA GLU A 71 0.54 -19.25 -1.30
C GLU A 71 1.70 -18.31 -1.54
N SER A 72 2.62 -18.67 -2.44
CA SER A 72 3.77 -17.83 -2.77
C SER A 72 3.35 -16.53 -3.48
N SER A 73 4.20 -15.50 -3.38
CA SER A 73 4.01 -14.23 -4.09
C SER A 73 3.81 -14.42 -5.60
N THR A 74 4.56 -15.31 -6.23
CA THR A 74 4.41 -15.64 -7.67
C THR A 74 3.03 -16.19 -7.99
N ARG A 75 2.50 -17.12 -7.17
CA ARG A 75 1.18 -17.72 -7.41
C ARG A 75 0.07 -16.68 -7.26
N ARG A 76 0.17 -15.82 -6.25
CA ARG A 76 -0.74 -14.67 -6.05
C ARG A 76 -0.71 -13.68 -7.21
N HIS A 77 0.48 -13.34 -7.70
CA HIS A 77 0.65 -12.49 -8.88
C HIS A 77 0.00 -13.10 -10.12
N GLN A 78 0.18 -14.41 -10.33
CA GLN A 78 -0.42 -15.13 -11.44
C GLN A 78 -1.96 -15.15 -11.34
N GLU A 79 -2.51 -15.36 -10.16
CA GLU A 79 -3.97 -15.27 -9.92
C GLU A 79 -4.52 -13.88 -10.29
N ALA A 80 -3.80 -12.81 -9.92
CA ALA A 80 -4.15 -11.44 -10.34
C ALA A 80 -4.08 -11.26 -11.86
N GLN A 81 -3.05 -11.82 -12.51
CA GLN A 81 -2.91 -11.78 -13.97
C GLN A 81 -4.07 -12.50 -14.68
N GLU A 82 -4.42 -13.69 -14.20
CA GLU A 82 -5.55 -14.48 -14.71
C GLU A 82 -6.88 -13.75 -14.49
N ALA A 83 -7.06 -13.10 -13.34
CA ALA A 83 -8.24 -12.31 -13.03
C ALA A 83 -8.42 -11.11 -13.98
N CYS A 84 -7.35 -10.36 -14.29
CA CYS A 84 -7.42 -9.29 -15.29
C CYS A 84 -7.69 -9.85 -16.69
N SER A 85 -6.98 -10.93 -17.07
CA SER A 85 -7.10 -11.54 -18.40
C SER A 85 -8.50 -12.08 -18.67
N SER A 86 -9.18 -12.62 -17.65
CA SER A 86 -10.55 -13.12 -17.75
C SER A 86 -11.57 -12.03 -18.13
N GLN A 87 -11.24 -10.76 -17.90
CA GLN A 87 -12.04 -9.59 -18.24
C GLN A 87 -11.55 -8.88 -19.52
N GLY A 88 -10.56 -9.45 -20.23
CA GLY A 88 -9.94 -8.81 -21.39
C GLY A 88 -9.06 -7.61 -21.04
N LEU A 89 -8.63 -7.50 -19.79
CA LEU A 89 -7.73 -6.44 -19.30
C LEU A 89 -6.31 -6.98 -19.11
N ILE A 90 -5.34 -6.08 -18.99
CA ILE A 90 -3.94 -6.38 -18.73
C ILE A 90 -3.61 -6.04 -17.28
N LEU A 91 -2.86 -6.90 -16.59
CA LEU A 91 -2.32 -6.62 -15.27
C LEU A 91 -1.24 -5.52 -15.37
N HIS A 92 -1.48 -4.40 -14.71
CA HIS A 92 -0.53 -3.27 -14.64
C HIS A 92 0.41 -3.37 -13.44
N GLY A 93 -0.10 -3.80 -12.29
CA GLY A 93 0.69 -3.99 -11.07
C GLY A 93 -0.05 -4.85 -10.05
N SER A 94 0.68 -5.44 -9.11
CA SER A 94 0.13 -6.25 -8.01
C SER A 94 0.93 -6.09 -6.73
N GLY A 95 0.25 -6.10 -5.59
CA GLY A 95 0.80 -6.08 -4.25
C GLY A 95 0.32 -7.31 -3.46
N MET A 96 1.15 -7.80 -2.54
CA MET A 96 0.78 -8.93 -1.69
C MET A 96 0.04 -8.45 -0.45
N LEU A 97 -0.94 -9.23 0.02
CA LEU A 97 -1.71 -8.93 1.24
C LEU A 97 -1.61 -10.09 2.22
N LEU A 98 -1.76 -9.78 3.51
CA LEU A 98 -1.96 -10.76 4.58
C LEU A 98 -0.86 -11.85 4.61
N PRO A 99 0.38 -11.53 5.01
CA PRO A 99 1.44 -12.53 5.08
C PRO A 99 1.08 -13.64 6.07
N CYS A 100 1.40 -14.86 5.68
CA CYS A 100 1.12 -16.07 6.44
C CYS A 100 2.35 -16.98 6.58
N GLY A 101 3.51 -16.53 6.11
CA GLY A 101 4.80 -17.19 6.21
C GLY A 101 5.87 -16.43 5.42
N SER A 102 7.10 -16.93 5.43
CA SER A 102 8.20 -16.34 4.66
C SER A 102 7.89 -16.39 3.16
N ASP A 103 7.70 -15.21 2.54
CA ASP A 103 7.29 -15.05 1.14
C ASP A 103 5.98 -15.79 0.77
N ARG A 104 5.03 -15.84 1.71
CA ARG A 104 3.72 -16.46 1.51
C ARG A 104 2.59 -15.58 2.03
N PHE A 105 1.49 -15.54 1.28
CA PHE A 105 0.44 -14.54 1.43
C PHE A 105 -0.96 -15.15 1.31
N ARG A 106 -1.92 -14.53 2.02
CA ARG A 106 -3.35 -14.88 2.01
C ARG A 106 -4.18 -13.96 1.11
N GLY A 107 -3.65 -12.83 0.66
CA GLY A 107 -4.31 -11.95 -0.31
C GLY A 107 -3.38 -11.41 -1.40
N VAL A 108 -3.98 -10.82 -2.42
CA VAL A 108 -3.32 -10.04 -3.47
C VAL A 108 -4.19 -8.84 -3.85
N GLU A 109 -3.60 -7.67 -3.94
CA GLU A 109 -4.19 -6.48 -4.57
C GLU A 109 -3.56 -6.26 -5.94
N TYR A 110 -4.31 -5.72 -6.89
CA TYR A 110 -3.86 -5.59 -8.26
C TYR A 110 -4.62 -4.54 -9.05
N VAL A 111 -3.97 -4.01 -10.08
CA VAL A 111 -4.51 -3.00 -10.99
C VAL A 111 -4.65 -3.61 -12.38
N CYS A 112 -5.87 -3.65 -12.91
CA CYS A 112 -6.15 -4.07 -14.28
C CYS A 112 -6.39 -2.84 -15.17
N CYS A 113 -5.75 -2.78 -16.33
CA CYS A 113 -5.89 -1.69 -17.30
C CYS A 113 -6.39 -2.21 -18.66
N PRO A 114 -7.08 -1.38 -19.45
CA PRO A 114 -7.42 -1.70 -20.83
C PRO A 114 -6.18 -2.01 -21.68
N PRO A 115 -6.26 -2.93 -22.66
CA PRO A 115 -5.16 -3.18 -23.57
C PRO A 115 -4.85 -1.94 -24.42
N PRO A 116 -3.57 -1.69 -24.74
CA PRO A 116 -3.17 -0.53 -25.53
C PRO A 116 -3.87 -0.55 -26.90
N GLY A 117 -4.55 0.54 -27.24
CA GLY A 117 -5.29 0.69 -28.49
C GLY A 117 -6.79 0.37 -28.41
N THR A 118 -7.31 0.03 -27.22
CA THR A 118 -8.77 0.03 -27.00
C THR A 118 -9.23 1.43 -26.55
N PRO A 119 -10.08 2.12 -27.31
CA PRO A 119 -10.67 3.37 -26.85
C PRO A 119 -11.59 3.08 -25.66
N ASP A 120 -11.49 3.92 -24.62
CA ASP A 120 -12.31 3.80 -23.42
C ASP A 120 -13.80 3.85 -23.78
N PRO A 121 -14.63 2.88 -23.38
CA PRO A 121 -16.07 2.93 -23.63
C PRO A 121 -16.76 4.09 -22.92
N SER A 122 -16.12 4.76 -21.96
CA SER A 122 -16.63 5.95 -21.29
C SER A 122 -16.43 7.26 -22.07
N GLY A 123 -15.69 7.22 -23.18
CA GLY A 123 -15.39 8.36 -24.05
C GLY A 123 -16.27 8.49 -25.28
N THR A 124 -17.58 8.25 -25.20
CA THR A 124 -18.51 8.64 -26.29
C THR A 124 -18.83 10.13 -26.20
N ALA A 125 -17.83 10.98 -26.46
CA ALA A 125 -18.07 12.35 -26.88
C ALA A 125 -18.61 12.31 -28.32
N VAL A 126 -19.92 12.08 -28.45
CA VAL A 126 -20.66 12.36 -29.68
C VAL A 126 -20.48 13.85 -29.93
N GLY A 127 -19.71 14.18 -30.98
CA GLY A 127 -19.56 15.55 -31.44
C GLY A 127 -20.93 16.12 -31.81
N ASP A 128 -21.37 17.12 -31.06
CA ASP A 128 -22.45 18.01 -31.47
C ASP A 128 -21.82 19.30 -32.02
N PRO A 129 -21.99 19.62 -33.31
CA PRO A 129 -21.59 20.88 -33.88
C PRO A 129 -22.72 21.90 -33.70
N SER A 130 -22.85 22.49 -32.51
CA SER A 130 -23.71 23.68 -32.33
C SER A 130 -23.30 24.60 -31.18
N THR A 131 -22.56 25.65 -31.56
CA THR A 131 -23.08 27.03 -31.44
C THR A 131 -23.39 27.57 -30.03
N ARG A 132 -22.42 28.25 -29.39
CA ARG A 132 -22.41 29.72 -29.18
C ARG A 132 -21.39 30.15 -28.12
N SER A 133 -20.65 31.19 -28.50
CA SER A 133 -19.73 31.97 -27.69
C SER A 133 -20.44 32.67 -26.52
N TRP A 134 -19.87 32.60 -25.32
CA TRP A 134 -20.23 33.46 -24.19
C TRP A 134 -19.65 34.88 -24.39
N PRO A 135 -20.43 35.95 -24.14
CA PRO A 135 -19.89 37.21 -23.68
C PRO A 135 -20.00 37.34 -22.15
N PRO A 136 -19.13 38.13 -21.51
CA PRO A 136 -19.10 38.28 -20.06
C PRO A 136 -20.10 39.34 -19.57
N GLY A 137 -20.71 39.07 -18.42
CA GLY A 137 -21.21 40.08 -17.49
C GLY A 137 -22.67 40.55 -17.66
N SER A 138 -23.54 40.13 -16.73
CA SER A 138 -24.56 41.01 -16.15
C SER A 138 -25.10 40.42 -14.84
N ARG A 139 -25.08 41.26 -13.82
CA ARG A 139 -25.70 41.13 -12.50
C ARG A 139 -27.22 41.00 -12.59
N VAL A 140 -27.84 40.14 -11.78
CA VAL A 140 -29.21 40.29 -11.26
C VAL A 140 -29.37 39.46 -9.99
N GLU A 141 -29.96 40.09 -8.98
CA GLU A 141 -30.32 39.51 -7.68
C GLU A 141 -31.63 38.72 -7.76
N GLY A 142 -31.77 37.80 -6.80
CA GLY A 142 -33.07 37.41 -6.23
C GLY A 142 -33.76 36.22 -6.88
N ALA A 143 -33.74 35.08 -6.20
CA ALA A 143 -34.93 34.27 -5.89
C ALA A 143 -34.51 33.10 -5.00
N GLU A 144 -35.23 32.99 -3.90
CA GLU A 144 -35.10 32.03 -2.81
C GLU A 144 -35.86 30.76 -3.23
N ASP A 145 -35.23 29.58 -3.17
CA ASP A 145 -35.97 28.31 -3.17
C ASP A 145 -35.10 27.19 -2.56
N GLU A 146 -35.37 26.97 -1.26
CA GLU A 146 -35.36 25.73 -0.48
C GLU A 146 -34.38 24.60 -0.89
N GLU A 147 -33.19 24.58 -0.29
CA GLU A 147 -32.35 23.37 -0.21
C GLU A 147 -32.73 22.53 1.02
N GLU A 148 -33.17 21.31 0.78
CA GLU A 148 -33.33 20.25 1.78
C GLU A 148 -31.94 19.88 2.34
N GLU A 149 -31.63 20.35 3.54
CA GLU A 149 -30.38 20.05 4.24
C GLU A 149 -30.43 18.61 4.80
N GLU A 150 -29.93 17.63 4.05
CA GLU A 150 -29.64 16.30 4.60
C GLU A 150 -28.50 16.41 5.64
N SER A 151 -28.90 16.40 6.91
CA SER A 151 -28.04 16.39 8.09
C SER A 151 -26.98 15.28 8.03
N PHE A 152 -25.74 15.64 7.71
CA PHE A 152 -24.57 14.79 7.93
C PHE A 152 -24.41 14.49 9.44
N PRO A 153 -24.45 13.22 9.89
CA PRO A 153 -24.17 12.92 11.30
C PRO A 153 -22.70 13.21 11.61
N GLN A 154 -22.45 14.00 12.65
CA GLN A 154 -21.10 14.31 13.11
C GLN A 154 -20.41 13.05 13.67
N PRO A 155 -19.09 12.89 13.46
CA PRO A 155 -18.33 11.80 14.06
C PRO A 155 -18.27 12.00 15.59
N VAL A 156 -18.63 10.96 16.34
CA VAL A 156 -18.48 10.93 17.79
C VAL A 156 -17.02 10.64 18.13
N ASP A 157 -16.30 11.65 18.62
CA ASP A 157 -15.00 11.48 19.28
C ASP A 157 -15.23 11.00 20.72
N ASP A 158 -15.45 9.70 20.89
CA ASP A 158 -15.50 9.06 22.21
C ASP A 158 -14.39 8.03 22.30
N TYR A 159 -13.21 8.41 22.80
CA TYR A 159 -12.31 7.55 23.59
C TYR A 159 -11.21 8.40 24.23
N PHE A 160 -11.55 9.11 25.31
CA PHE A 160 -10.56 9.53 26.30
C PHE A 160 -10.75 8.67 27.55
N VAL A 161 -9.98 7.59 27.66
CA VAL A 161 -9.94 6.75 28.87
C VAL A 161 -8.97 7.40 29.84
N GLU A 162 -9.48 7.90 30.97
CA GLU A 162 -8.63 8.35 32.08
C GLU A 162 -7.80 7.16 32.62
N PRO A 163 -6.48 7.31 32.80
CA PRO A 163 -5.67 6.29 33.43
C PRO A 163 -5.97 6.22 34.94
N PRO A 164 -5.97 5.02 35.55
CA PRO A 164 -6.17 4.89 36.99
C PRO A 164 -5.02 5.54 37.76
N GLN A 165 -5.35 6.23 38.85
CA GLN A 165 -4.38 6.85 39.75
C GLN A 165 -3.52 5.76 40.41
N ALA A 166 -2.20 5.92 40.35
CA ALA A 166 -1.25 5.10 41.11
C ALA A 166 -1.40 5.44 42.60
N GLU A 167 -1.76 4.45 43.39
CA GLU A 167 -1.66 4.49 44.85
C GLU A 167 -0.16 4.42 45.24
N GLU A 168 0.33 5.47 45.91
CA GLU A 168 1.66 5.48 46.53
C GLU A 168 1.69 4.44 47.66
N GLU A 169 2.50 3.39 47.51
CA GLU A 169 2.86 2.54 48.64
C GLU A 169 3.76 3.35 49.60
N GLU A 170 3.19 3.65 50.76
CA GLU A 170 3.85 4.23 51.92
C GLU A 170 4.95 3.27 52.42
N GLU A 171 6.20 3.74 52.36
CA GLU A 171 7.38 3.07 52.90
C GLU A 171 7.32 3.10 54.44
N THR A 172 6.82 2.04 55.08
CA THR A 172 6.94 1.86 56.54
C THR A 172 8.06 0.89 56.91
N VAL A 173 9.21 1.50 57.25
CA VAL A 173 10.27 1.18 58.24
C VAL A 173 10.57 -0.29 58.55
#